data_AF-A0A8S2FPU2-F1
#
_entry.id   AF-A0A8S2FPU2-F1
#
_cell.length_a   1.000
_cell.length_b   1.000
_cell.length_c   1.000
_cell.angle_alpha   90.00
_cell.angle_beta   90.00
_cell.angle_gamma   90.00
#
_symmetry.space_group_name_H-M   'P 1'
#
loop_
_entity.id
_entity.type
_entity.pdbx_description
1 polymer ?
#
loop_
_entity_poly.entity_id
_entity_poly.type
_entity_poly.pdbx_seq_one_letter_code
_entity_poly.pdbx_strand_id
1 'polypeptide(L)'
;MASFWFERQKYGGTYNRHRAAHDKHVVVCTTSLNHDQIMDFLNEFYSHRLHQTYHVILISPAEPDVQLRSILLTALWKQRVIYMQGSALRTYDLIRARVDRSRAVFILETRTHTNKIMADQHSILRSWAVKDFAPYVPQYVQIFRPENKIHVKFAGE
;
A
#
# COMPACT_ATOMS: atom_id res chain seq x y z
N MET A 1 15.77 -13.60 22.67
CA MET A 1 15.30 -12.20 22.90
C MET A 1 15.79 -11.22 21.82
N ALA A 2 16.95 -11.44 21.17
CA ALA A 2 17.42 -10.60 20.07
C ALA A 2 16.65 -10.80 18.73
N SER A 3 16.12 -11.99 18.47
CA SER A 3 15.40 -12.32 17.22
C SER A 3 14.13 -11.47 17.02
N PHE A 4 13.35 -11.27 18.08
CA PHE A 4 12.11 -10.49 18.06
C PHE A 4 12.32 -8.98 17.82
N TRP A 5 13.49 -8.46 18.21
CA TRP A 5 13.87 -7.06 17.97
C TRP A 5 14.39 -6.82 16.54
N PHE A 6 15.13 -7.79 15.97
CA PHE A 6 15.61 -7.71 14.58
C PHE A 6 14.48 -7.88 13.55
N GLU A 7 13.48 -8.72 13.83
CA GLU A 7 12.30 -8.88 12.95
C GLU A 7 11.44 -7.63 12.90
N ARG A 8 11.24 -6.94 14.04
CA ARG A 8 10.55 -5.64 14.10
C ARG A 8 11.20 -4.56 13.24
N GLN A 9 12.53 -4.58 13.10
CA GLN A 9 13.24 -3.62 12.25
C GLN A 9 13.16 -3.94 10.76
N LYS A 10 13.00 -5.21 10.38
CA LYS A 10 13.11 -5.63 8.98
C LYS A 10 11.89 -5.25 8.14
N TYR A 11 10.69 -5.27 8.74
CA TYR A 11 9.43 -4.97 8.04
C TYR A 11 8.45 -4.10 8.84
N GLY A 12 8.80 -3.69 10.06
CA GLY A 12 7.96 -2.93 11.00
C GLY A 12 8.27 -1.43 11.10
N GLY A 13 8.96 -0.86 10.11
CA GLY A 13 9.40 0.54 10.11
C GLY A 13 8.24 1.55 10.11
N THR A 14 8.53 2.77 10.57
CA THR A 14 7.65 3.94 10.45
C THR A 14 8.19 4.85 9.35
N TYR A 15 7.32 5.33 8.45
CA TYR A 15 7.72 6.33 7.47
C TYR A 15 8.08 7.63 8.20
N ASN A 16 9.29 8.11 7.92
CA ASN A 16 9.91 9.19 8.67
C ASN A 16 9.05 10.47 8.63
N ARG A 17 8.82 11.08 9.79
CA ARG A 17 7.95 12.26 9.92
C ARG A 17 8.45 13.46 9.12
N HIS A 18 9.76 13.69 9.06
CA HIS A 18 10.34 14.78 8.26
C HIS A 18 10.13 14.52 6.77
N ARG A 19 10.36 13.29 6.31
CA ARG A 19 10.07 12.92 4.91
C ARG A 19 8.59 13.09 4.58
N ALA A 20 7.69 12.60 5.44
CA ALA A 20 6.25 12.77 5.24
C ALA A 20 5.77 14.24 5.23
N ALA A 21 6.59 15.18 5.74
CA ALA A 21 6.27 16.61 5.73
C ALA A 21 6.75 17.34 4.46
N HIS A 22 7.82 16.85 3.83
CA HIS A 22 8.49 17.55 2.71
C HIS A 22 8.44 16.77 1.40
N ASP A 23 8.50 15.45 1.47
CA ASP A 23 8.43 14.55 0.33
C ASP A 23 6.98 14.14 0.09
N LYS A 24 6.65 13.87 -1.17
CA LYS A 24 5.35 13.32 -1.54
C LYS A 24 5.42 11.80 -1.45
N HIS A 25 4.37 11.18 -0.90
CA HIS A 25 4.23 9.73 -0.91
C HIS A 25 2.81 9.29 -1.23
N VAL A 26 2.69 8.08 -1.74
CA VAL A 26 1.43 7.33 -1.85
C VAL A 26 1.54 6.04 -1.04
N VAL A 27 0.40 5.52 -0.61
CA VAL A 27 0.33 4.24 0.11
C VAL A 27 -0.39 3.23 -0.77
N VAL A 28 0.12 2.02 -0.86
CA VAL A 28 -0.48 0.90 -1.59
C VAL A 28 -0.75 -0.21 -0.60
N CYS A 29 -2.02 -0.54 -0.41
CA CYS A 29 -2.50 -1.58 0.48
C CYS A 29 -2.86 -2.81 -0.37
N THR A 30 -2.28 -3.97 -0.04
CA THR A 30 -2.62 -5.25 -0.68
C THR A 30 -2.65 -6.39 0.32
N THR A 31 -3.40 -7.46 0.05
CA THR A 31 -3.39 -8.71 0.82
C THR A 31 -2.16 -9.57 0.54
N SER A 32 -1.71 -9.51 -0.71
CA SER A 32 -0.76 -10.44 -1.28
C SER A 32 0.23 -9.65 -2.12
N LEU A 33 1.49 -10.04 -2.01
CA LEU A 33 2.59 -9.39 -2.70
C LEU A 33 2.91 -10.17 -3.97
N ASN A 34 1.99 -10.12 -4.94
CA ASN A 34 2.25 -10.67 -6.26
C ASN A 34 3.29 -9.81 -6.98
N HIS A 35 4.41 -10.42 -7.39
CA HIS A 35 5.52 -9.74 -8.04
C HIS A 35 5.07 -8.92 -9.26
N ASP A 36 4.36 -9.54 -10.20
CA ASP A 36 4.00 -8.91 -11.48
C ASP A 36 3.07 -7.72 -11.24
N GLN A 37 2.06 -7.87 -10.39
CA GLN A 37 1.15 -6.78 -10.06
C GLN A 37 1.85 -5.58 -9.42
N ILE A 38 2.79 -5.82 -8.51
CA ILE A 38 3.55 -4.74 -7.87
C ILE A 38 4.47 -4.06 -8.88
N MET A 39 5.14 -4.83 -9.74
CA MET A 39 6.01 -4.26 -10.78
C MET A 39 5.24 -3.47 -11.82
N ASP A 40 4.09 -3.96 -12.27
CA ASP A 40 3.19 -3.23 -13.17
C ASP A 40 2.77 -1.90 -12.56
N PHE A 41 2.31 -1.90 -11.31
CA PHE A 41 1.95 -0.68 -10.60
C PHE A 41 3.12 0.29 -10.51
N LEU A 42 4.31 -0.17 -10.10
CA LEU A 42 5.47 0.69 -9.94
C LEU A 42 5.91 1.29 -11.30
N ASN A 43 6.00 0.46 -12.34
CA ASN A 43 6.37 0.90 -13.68
C ASN A 43 5.39 1.94 -14.23
N GLU A 44 4.09 1.70 -14.09
CA GLU A 44 3.05 2.62 -14.52
C GLU A 44 3.10 3.92 -13.70
N PHE A 45 3.16 3.82 -12.37
CA PHE A 45 3.18 4.98 -11.48
C PHE A 45 4.37 5.90 -11.76
N TYR A 46 5.58 5.35 -11.92
CA TYR A 46 6.79 6.13 -12.15
C TYR A 46 7.03 6.51 -13.62
N SER A 47 6.22 6.00 -14.56
CA SER A 47 6.27 6.46 -15.96
C SER A 47 5.91 7.94 -16.10
N HIS A 48 5.09 8.47 -15.17
CA HIS A 48 4.69 9.87 -15.16
C HIS A 48 5.77 10.76 -14.53
N ARG A 49 6.20 11.80 -15.24
CA ARG A 49 7.30 12.70 -14.81
C ARG A 49 7.08 13.30 -13.42
N LEU A 50 5.84 13.69 -13.10
CA LEU A 50 5.50 14.28 -11.79
C LEU A 50 5.63 13.30 -10.62
N HIS A 51 5.64 11.98 -10.89
CA HIS A 51 5.73 10.95 -9.86
C HIS A 51 7.17 10.49 -9.58
N GLN A 52 8.16 10.95 -10.35
CA GLN A 52 9.56 10.52 -10.21
C GLN A 52 10.17 10.83 -8.82
N THR A 53 9.62 11.82 -8.11
CA THR A 53 10.05 12.23 -6.77
C THR A 53 9.17 11.66 -5.65
N TYR A 54 8.16 10.86 -5.97
CA TYR A 54 7.29 10.27 -4.96
C TYR A 54 7.97 9.07 -4.29
N HIS A 55 7.62 8.85 -3.03
CA HIS A 55 7.80 7.57 -2.38
C HIS A 55 6.54 6.71 -2.51
N VAL A 56 6.71 5.41 -2.66
CA VAL A 56 5.62 4.42 -2.60
C VAL A 56 5.79 3.60 -1.34
N ILE A 57 4.79 3.66 -0.44
CA ILE A 57 4.75 2.84 0.77
C ILE A 57 3.86 1.63 0.49
N LEU A 58 4.44 0.43 0.43
CA LEU A 58 3.70 -0.82 0.27
C LEU A 58 3.33 -1.37 1.65
N ILE A 59 2.04 -1.58 1.92
CA ILE A 59 1.53 -2.23 3.14
C ILE A 59 0.89 -3.56 2.77
N SER A 60 1.37 -4.65 3.36
CA SER A 60 0.78 -5.98 3.22
C SER A 60 0.96 -6.83 4.48
N PRO A 61 -0.01 -7.69 4.85
CA PRO A 61 0.19 -8.64 5.94
C PRO A 61 1.16 -9.77 5.55
N ALA A 62 1.23 -10.11 4.27
CA ALA A 62 2.11 -11.14 3.72
C ALA A 62 3.55 -10.61 3.54
N GLU A 63 4.54 -11.44 3.83
CA GLU A 63 5.95 -11.11 3.58
C GLU A 63 6.30 -11.16 2.08
N PRO A 64 7.22 -10.30 1.62
CA PRO A 64 7.70 -10.35 0.25
C PRO A 64 8.53 -11.62 0.06
N ASP A 65 8.26 -12.31 -1.05
CA ASP A 65 9.07 -13.43 -1.50
C ASP A 65 10.51 -12.99 -1.85
N VAL A 66 11.35 -13.96 -2.18
CA VAL A 66 12.77 -13.72 -2.49
C VAL A 66 12.93 -12.79 -3.70
N GLN A 67 12.06 -12.94 -4.70
CA GLN A 67 12.13 -12.19 -5.95
C GLN A 67 11.80 -10.71 -5.74
N LEU A 68 10.64 -10.41 -5.14
CA LEU A 68 10.23 -9.05 -4.83
C LEU A 68 11.22 -8.38 -3.87
N ARG A 69 11.71 -9.11 -2.86
CA ARG A 69 12.72 -8.61 -1.93
C ARG A 69 14.01 -8.19 -2.64
N SER A 70 14.50 -9.01 -3.59
CA SER A 70 15.70 -8.70 -4.37
C SER A 70 15.52 -7.42 -5.17
N ILE A 71 14.38 -7.27 -5.86
CA ILE A 71 14.09 -6.11 -6.70
C ILE A 71 13.97 -4.83 -5.88
N LEU A 72 13.27 -4.87 -4.75
CA LEU A 72 13.14 -3.71 -3.86
C LEU A 72 14.49 -3.23 -3.30
N LEU A 73 15.53 -4.06 -3.33
CA LEU A 73 16.89 -3.69 -2.92
C LEU A 73 17.77 -3.12 -4.04
N THR A 74 17.32 -3.18 -5.29
CA THR A 74 18.04 -2.56 -6.43
C THR A 74 18.08 -1.04 -6.29
N ALA A 75 19.10 -0.40 -6.87
CA ALA A 75 19.28 1.06 -6.79
C ALA A 75 18.05 1.84 -7.30
N LEU A 76 17.32 1.29 -8.27
CA LEU A 76 16.12 1.90 -8.84
C LEU A 76 14.99 2.06 -7.81
N TRP A 77 14.76 1.03 -6.99
CA TRP A 77 13.60 0.96 -6.09
C TRP A 77 13.94 1.25 -4.63
N LYS A 78 15.15 0.92 -4.17
CA LYS A 78 15.55 0.98 -2.76
C LYS A 78 15.34 2.35 -2.10
N GLN A 79 15.47 3.43 -2.86
CA GLN A 79 15.29 4.79 -2.34
C GLN A 79 13.83 5.27 -2.42
N ARG A 80 13.02 4.65 -3.27
CA ARG A 80 11.69 5.13 -3.65
C ARG A 80 10.55 4.29 -3.07
N VAL A 81 10.79 3.00 -2.86
CA VAL A 81 9.77 2.04 -2.41
C VAL A 81 10.12 1.56 -1.02
N ILE A 82 9.15 1.66 -0.11
CA ILE A 82 9.29 1.25 1.29
C ILE A 82 8.23 0.20 1.56
N TYR A 83 8.65 -1.03 1.82
CA TYR A 83 7.74 -2.09 2.24
C TYR A 83 7.55 -2.08 3.76
N MET A 84 6.29 -2.23 4.19
CA MET A 84 5.87 -2.34 5.57
C MET A 84 4.95 -3.54 5.72
N GLN A 85 5.34 -4.48 6.56
CA GLN A 85 4.45 -5.54 6.97
C GLN A 85 3.41 -4.96 7.95
N GLY A 86 2.13 -5.13 7.59
CA GLY A 86 1.00 -4.52 8.30
C GLY A 86 -0.31 -4.64 7.53
N SER A 87 -1.40 -4.18 8.11
CA SER A 87 -2.73 -4.21 7.49
C SER A 87 -3.39 -2.85 7.57
N ALA A 88 -4.03 -2.43 6.48
CA ALA A 88 -4.82 -1.20 6.45
C ALA A 88 -6.05 -1.25 7.38
N LEU A 89 -6.41 -2.42 7.91
CA LEU A 89 -7.46 -2.57 8.93
C LEU A 89 -6.98 -2.21 10.35
N ARG A 90 -5.67 -1.97 10.54
CA ARG A 90 -5.07 -1.60 11.83
C ARG A 90 -4.65 -0.15 11.79
N THR A 91 -5.26 0.67 12.64
CA THR A 91 -4.92 2.11 12.80
C THR A 91 -3.42 2.34 13.03
N TYR A 92 -2.77 1.46 13.79
CA TYR A 92 -1.33 1.53 14.03
C TYR A 92 -0.50 1.48 12.74
N ASP A 93 -0.87 0.62 11.79
CA ASP A 93 -0.14 0.48 10.53
C ASP A 93 -0.40 1.69 9.60
N LEU A 94 -1.61 2.26 9.63
CA LEU A 94 -1.94 3.52 8.92
C LEU A 94 -1.12 4.70 9.46
N ILE A 95 -0.93 4.80 10.77
CA ILE A 95 -0.08 5.82 11.42
C ILE A 95 1.37 5.65 10.98
N ARG A 96 1.88 4.41 10.98
CA ARG A 96 3.25 4.11 10.56
C ARG A 96 3.50 4.50 9.11
N ALA A 97 2.54 4.28 8.23
CA ALA A 97 2.63 4.65 6.82
C ALA A 97 2.29 6.11 6.53
N ARG A 98 1.91 6.91 7.54
CA ARG A 98 1.55 8.33 7.41
C ARG A 98 0.46 8.54 6.36
N VAL A 99 -0.59 7.71 6.43
CA VAL A 99 -1.72 7.76 5.49
C VAL A 99 -2.41 9.12 5.54
N ASP A 100 -2.50 9.75 6.71
CA ASP A 100 -3.06 11.10 6.89
C ASP A 100 -2.33 12.21 6.10
N ARG A 101 -1.10 11.94 5.65
CA ARG A 101 -0.26 12.86 4.86
C ARG A 101 -0.01 12.38 3.44
N SER A 102 -0.48 11.19 3.07
CA SER A 102 -0.24 10.67 1.73
C SER A 102 -1.05 11.44 0.69
N ARG A 103 -0.57 11.45 -0.55
CA ARG A 103 -1.26 12.06 -1.68
C ARG A 103 -2.41 11.21 -2.20
N ALA A 104 -2.34 9.91 -1.96
CA ALA A 104 -3.38 8.95 -2.31
C ALA A 104 -3.15 7.63 -1.56
N VAL A 105 -4.21 6.82 -1.48
CA VAL A 105 -4.14 5.43 -1.07
C VAL A 105 -4.69 4.54 -2.19
N PHE A 106 -3.89 3.59 -2.65
CA PHE A 106 -4.32 2.55 -3.57
C PHE A 106 -4.65 1.28 -2.79
N ILE A 107 -5.82 0.70 -3.02
CA ILE A 107 -6.21 -0.58 -2.43
C ILE A 107 -6.31 -1.58 -3.58
N LEU A 108 -5.32 -2.45 -3.66
CA LEU A 108 -5.15 -3.42 -4.74
C LEU A 108 -5.39 -4.84 -4.22
N GLU A 109 -5.96 -5.68 -5.08
CA GLU A 109 -6.13 -7.11 -4.83
C GLU A 109 -5.58 -7.91 -6.01
N THR A 110 -5.05 -9.10 -5.73
CA THR A 110 -4.50 -9.97 -6.78
C THR A 110 -5.60 -10.42 -7.74
N ARG A 111 -5.29 -10.41 -9.05
CA ARG A 111 -6.21 -10.85 -10.11
C ARG A 111 -6.49 -12.35 -10.07
N THR A 112 -5.59 -13.12 -9.46
CA THR A 112 -5.68 -14.59 -9.37
C THR A 112 -6.52 -15.07 -8.18
N HIS A 113 -7.14 -14.17 -7.43
CA HIS A 113 -7.92 -14.55 -6.26
C HIS A 113 -9.12 -15.43 -6.67
N THR A 114 -9.13 -16.68 -6.20
CA THR A 114 -10.14 -17.70 -6.56
C THR A 114 -11.55 -17.27 -6.16
N ASN A 115 -11.67 -16.43 -5.12
CA ASN A 115 -12.93 -15.89 -4.64
C ASN A 115 -12.94 -14.35 -4.72
N LYS A 116 -13.37 -13.84 -5.87
CA LYS A 116 -13.50 -12.39 -6.12
C LYS A 116 -14.47 -11.69 -5.17
N ILE A 117 -15.47 -12.39 -4.65
CA ILE A 117 -16.43 -11.83 -3.68
C ILE A 117 -15.72 -11.50 -2.37
N MET A 118 -14.93 -12.45 -1.85
CA MET A 118 -14.14 -12.22 -0.64
C MET A 118 -13.08 -11.12 -0.84
N ALA A 119 -12.45 -11.07 -2.01
CA ALA A 119 -11.49 -10.02 -2.34
C ALA A 119 -12.13 -8.61 -2.35
N ASP A 120 -13.33 -8.48 -2.90
CA ASP A 120 -14.08 -7.21 -2.88
C ASP A 120 -14.49 -6.83 -1.45
N GLN A 121 -15.01 -7.78 -0.66
CA GLN A 121 -15.37 -7.53 0.74
C GLN A 121 -14.16 -7.03 1.54
N HIS A 122 -13.01 -7.65 1.37
CA HIS A 122 -11.76 -7.23 2.00
C HIS A 122 -11.31 -5.83 1.54
N SER A 123 -11.45 -5.51 0.26
CA SER A 123 -11.12 -4.19 -0.29
C SER A 123 -12.04 -3.10 0.25
N ILE A 124 -13.33 -3.38 0.34
CA ILE A 124 -14.34 -2.47 0.91
C ILE A 124 -14.00 -2.17 2.37
N LEU A 125 -13.74 -3.20 3.19
CA LEU A 125 -13.41 -3.02 4.60
C LEU A 125 -12.14 -2.17 4.80
N ARG A 126 -11.11 -2.37 3.96
CA ARG A 126 -9.91 -1.52 4.00
C ARG A 126 -10.20 -0.09 3.57
N SER A 127 -11.05 0.09 2.57
CA SER A 127 -11.44 1.42 2.10
C SER A 127 -12.17 2.20 3.19
N TRP A 128 -13.10 1.55 3.92
CA TRP A 128 -13.75 2.14 5.08
C TRP A 128 -12.75 2.49 6.18
N ALA A 129 -11.86 1.57 6.56
CA ALA A 129 -10.84 1.84 7.58
C ALA A 129 -9.93 3.03 7.21
N VAL A 130 -9.54 3.16 5.94
CA VAL A 130 -8.77 4.31 5.45
C VAL A 130 -9.61 5.58 5.45
N LYS A 131 -10.90 5.51 5.07
CA LYS A 131 -11.81 6.68 5.05
C LYS A 131 -12.05 7.22 6.45
N ASP A 132 -12.26 6.34 7.42
CA ASP A 132 -12.46 6.69 8.82
C ASP A 132 -11.18 7.33 9.41
N PHE A 133 -10.00 6.83 9.03
CA PHE A 133 -8.72 7.35 9.51
C PHE A 133 -8.28 8.66 8.84
N ALA A 134 -8.45 8.77 7.52
CA ALA A 134 -7.96 9.87 6.69
C ALA A 134 -9.03 10.28 5.67
N PRO A 135 -10.11 10.96 6.09
CA PRO A 135 -11.30 11.20 5.25
C PRO A 135 -11.05 12.06 4.02
N TYR A 136 -10.00 12.88 4.03
CA TYR A 136 -9.64 13.81 2.96
C TYR A 136 -8.59 13.26 1.98
N VAL A 137 -8.07 12.06 2.24
CA VAL A 137 -7.06 11.45 1.37
C VAL A 137 -7.78 10.66 0.27
N PRO A 138 -7.52 10.96 -1.02
CA PRO A 138 -8.19 10.26 -2.11
C PRO A 138 -7.80 8.79 -2.13
N GLN A 139 -8.78 7.94 -2.40
CA GLN A 139 -8.62 6.49 -2.44
C GLN A 139 -8.90 5.97 -3.85
N TYR A 140 -8.09 5.03 -4.31
CA TYR A 140 -8.28 4.29 -5.55
C TYR A 140 -8.43 2.82 -5.21
N VAL A 141 -9.66 2.32 -5.28
CA VAL A 141 -10.01 0.97 -4.83
C VAL A 141 -10.28 0.08 -6.03
N GLN A 142 -9.54 -1.01 -6.14
CA GLN A 142 -9.81 -2.05 -7.12
C GLN A 142 -10.99 -2.91 -6.63
N ILE A 143 -12.08 -2.90 -7.39
CA ILE A 143 -13.27 -3.74 -7.16
C ILE A 143 -13.49 -4.59 -8.41
N PHE A 144 -13.64 -5.90 -8.24
CA PHE A 144 -13.84 -6.85 -9.34
C PHE A 144 -15.28 -6.87 -9.83
N ARG A 145 -16.25 -6.84 -8.91
CA ARG A 145 -17.67 -6.91 -9.25
C ARG A 145 -18.31 -5.52 -9.32
N PRO A 146 -18.91 -5.12 -10.45
CA PRO A 146 -19.49 -3.78 -10.59
C PRO A 146 -20.55 -3.48 -9.53
N GLU A 147 -21.30 -4.48 -9.07
CA GLU A 147 -22.33 -4.35 -8.03
C GLU A 147 -21.73 -3.86 -6.70
N ASN A 148 -20.47 -4.22 -6.41
CA ASN A 148 -19.79 -3.85 -5.17
C ASN A 148 -19.25 -2.42 -5.18
N LYS A 149 -19.22 -1.74 -6.34
CA LYS A 149 -18.77 -0.34 -6.45
C LYS A 149 -19.61 0.61 -5.59
N ILE A 150 -20.87 0.26 -5.31
CA ILE A 150 -21.75 1.07 -4.46
C ILE A 150 -21.18 1.29 -3.05
N HIS A 151 -20.39 0.35 -2.53
CA HIS A 151 -19.83 0.40 -1.18
C HIS A 151 -18.60 1.31 -1.05
N VAL A 152 -18.05 1.78 -2.18
CA VAL A 152 -16.85 2.64 -2.24
C VAL A 152 -17.08 3.89 -3.08
N LYS A 153 -18.33 4.37 -3.19
CA LYS A 153 -18.68 5.57 -3.99
C LYS A 153 -17.89 6.83 -3.60
N PHE A 154 -17.39 6.90 -2.37
CA PHE A 154 -16.58 8.01 -1.88
C PHE A 154 -15.11 7.95 -2.37
N ALA A 155 -14.69 6.88 -3.04
CA ALA A 155 -13.34 6.70 -3.58
C ALA A 155 -13.29 7.18 -5.04
N GLY A 156 -12.46 8.19 -5.32
CA GLY A 156 -12.32 8.80 -6.66
C GLY A 156 -12.79 10.25 -6.78
N GLU A 157 -13.16 10.90 -5.67
CA GLU A 157 -13.36 12.35 -5.55
C GLU A 157 -12.11 13.06 -5.02
#